data_AF-A0A2K3JZ02-F1
#
_entry.id   AF-A0A2K3JZ02-F1
#
_cell.length_a   1.000
_cell.length_b   1.000
_cell.length_c   1.000
_cell.angle_alpha   90.00
_cell.angle_beta   90.00
_cell.angle_gamma   90.00
#
_symmetry.space_group_name_H-M   'P 1'
#
loop_
_entity.id
_entity.type
_entity.pdbx_description
1 polymer ?
#
loop_
_entity_poly.entity_id
_entity_poly.type
_entity_poly.pdbx_seq_one_letter_code
_entity_poly.pdbx_strand_id
1 'polypeptide(L)'
;MAEETSNNNNNNNNNNNGGASNQQVVLVPTVNYAKQFPDVTKIEEFDGKNFRRWKERVHSILDMYAVTNALTESKPASTATEEVTEQWTHANRVCRSTILSTLSNDLFDVYCSYKEAKEIWDSMTTKYTAEDAGKQKFVI
;
A
#
# COMPACT_ATOMS: atom_id res chain seq x y z
N MET A 1 -49.50 -9.40 -51.37
CA MET A 1 -48.96 -8.14 -51.92
C MET A 1 -49.62 -7.04 -51.10
N ALA A 2 -48.97 -6.24 -50.27
CA ALA A 2 -47.56 -5.93 -50.05
C ALA A 2 -47.33 -5.83 -48.51
N GLU A 3 -46.19 -6.32 -48.00
CA GLU A 3 -45.05 -5.50 -47.49
C GLU A 3 -45.42 -4.63 -46.29
N GLU A 4 -44.88 -4.96 -45.11
CA GLU A 4 -43.71 -4.28 -44.50
C GLU A 4 -44.01 -2.80 -44.22
N THR A 5 -43.77 -2.22 -43.06
CA THR A 5 -42.48 -2.11 -42.37
C THR A 5 -42.82 -1.41 -41.04
N SER A 6 -42.40 -1.97 -39.90
CA SER A 6 -41.20 -1.57 -39.16
C SER A 6 -41.22 -0.19 -38.51
N ASN A 7 -40.82 -0.24 -37.24
CA ASN A 7 -40.00 0.72 -36.52
C ASN A 7 -40.64 1.97 -35.87
N ASN A 8 -40.80 1.81 -34.56
CA ASN A 8 -39.87 2.35 -33.55
C ASN A 8 -40.15 3.74 -32.93
N ASN A 9 -40.03 3.67 -31.60
CA ASN A 9 -39.76 4.70 -30.61
C ASN A 9 -40.85 5.71 -30.29
N ASN A 10 -41.54 5.37 -29.20
CA ASN A 10 -42.47 6.17 -28.46
C ASN A 10 -41.73 7.14 -27.51
N ASN A 11 -42.08 8.42 -27.65
CA ASN A 11 -42.22 9.47 -26.64
C ASN A 11 -41.14 9.74 -25.58
N ASN A 12 -40.28 10.71 -25.88
CA ASN A 12 -40.36 12.12 -25.44
C ASN A 12 -41.00 12.50 -24.07
N ASN A 13 -40.21 13.31 -23.33
CA ASN A 13 -40.58 14.46 -22.48
C ASN A 13 -41.34 14.25 -21.15
N ASN A 14 -40.82 14.76 -20.03
CA ASN A 14 -40.86 16.21 -19.79
C ASN A 14 -40.07 16.67 -18.54
N ASN A 15 -39.85 17.98 -18.57
CA ASN A 15 -38.87 18.78 -17.87
C ASN A 15 -39.47 19.53 -16.65
N ASN A 16 -38.57 20.18 -15.89
CA ASN A 16 -38.74 21.39 -15.08
C ASN A 16 -39.27 21.30 -13.64
N ASN A 17 -38.45 21.74 -12.69
CA ASN A 17 -38.40 23.14 -12.20
C ASN A 17 -37.20 23.25 -11.24
N GLY A 18 -36.37 24.28 -11.15
CA GLY A 18 -36.44 25.68 -11.54
C GLY A 18 -35.63 26.44 -10.49
N GLY A 19 -34.75 27.36 -10.89
CA GLY A 19 -34.02 28.22 -9.94
C GLY A 19 -32.63 28.63 -10.39
N ALA A 20 -32.57 29.68 -11.22
CA ALA A 20 -31.33 30.34 -11.60
C ALA A 20 -30.73 31.14 -10.43
N SER A 21 -29.42 31.02 -10.21
CA SER A 21 -28.60 32.12 -9.67
C SER A 21 -27.15 31.97 -10.13
N ASN A 22 -26.60 33.06 -10.66
CA ASN A 22 -25.26 33.16 -11.24
C ASN A 22 -24.17 32.67 -10.27
N GLN A 23 -23.35 31.72 -10.71
CA GLN A 23 -22.05 31.44 -10.10
C GLN A 23 -20.99 31.34 -11.19
N GLN A 24 -19.96 32.18 -11.08
CA GLN A 24 -18.71 31.99 -11.83
C GLN A 24 -18.23 30.56 -11.62
N VAL A 25 -17.97 29.83 -12.70
CA VAL A 25 -17.38 28.49 -12.64
C VAL A 25 -15.94 28.65 -12.17
N VAL A 26 -15.73 28.58 -10.86
CA VAL A 26 -14.40 28.32 -10.30
C VAL A 26 -14.07 26.89 -10.73
N LEU A 27 -13.11 26.74 -11.65
CA LEU A 27 -12.53 25.44 -11.97
C LEU A 27 -11.79 24.96 -10.72
N VAL A 28 -12.50 24.27 -9.83
CA VAL A 28 -11.86 23.48 -8.78
C VAL A 28 -11.05 22.39 -9.48
N PRO A 29 -9.75 22.26 -9.22
CA PRO A 29 -8.98 21.15 -9.74
C PRO A 29 -9.66 19.87 -9.26
N THR A 30 -10.14 19.05 -10.20
CA THR A 30 -10.54 17.69 -9.88
C THR A 30 -9.27 16.93 -9.53
N VAL A 31 -8.87 16.99 -8.26
CA VAL A 31 -7.85 16.09 -7.72
C VAL A 31 -8.46 14.70 -7.75
N ASN A 32 -8.07 13.91 -8.75
CA ASN A 32 -8.29 12.47 -8.73
C ASN A 32 -7.54 11.91 -7.52
N TYR A 33 -8.25 11.72 -6.41
CA TYR A 33 -7.79 10.92 -5.27
C TYR A 33 -7.76 9.42 -5.57
N ALA A 34 -7.64 9.02 -6.85
CA ALA A 34 -7.18 7.69 -7.18
C ALA A 34 -5.77 7.59 -6.60
N LYS A 35 -5.69 7.11 -5.36
CA LYS A 35 -4.47 6.96 -4.57
C LYS A 35 -3.63 5.97 -5.37
N GLN A 36 -2.81 6.48 -6.29
CA GLN A 36 -1.83 5.69 -7.01
C GLN A 36 -1.03 4.99 -5.92
N PHE A 37 -1.12 3.66 -5.87
CA PHE A 37 -0.38 2.91 -4.87
C PHE A 37 1.10 3.28 -5.02
N PRO A 38 1.79 3.53 -3.89
CA PRO A 38 3.17 3.94 -3.93
C PRO A 38 3.99 2.86 -4.61
N ASP A 39 4.73 3.28 -5.62
CA ASP A 39 5.56 2.41 -6.42
C ASP A 39 6.77 1.96 -5.59
N VAL A 40 6.77 0.69 -5.19
CA VAL A 40 7.84 0.08 -4.40
C VAL A 40 9.20 0.17 -5.10
N THR A 41 9.22 0.25 -6.43
CA THR A 41 10.46 0.37 -7.22
C THR A 41 11.13 1.75 -7.06
N LYS A 42 10.40 2.73 -6.52
CA LYS A 42 10.93 4.07 -6.21
C LYS A 42 11.54 4.15 -4.81
N ILE A 43 11.43 3.10 -4.01
CA ILE A 43 12.10 3.05 -2.71
C ILE A 43 13.59 2.86 -2.98
N GLU A 44 14.39 3.72 -2.37
CA GLU A 44 15.85 3.59 -2.36
C GLU A 44 16.25 2.24 -1.75
N GLU A 45 17.08 1.50 -2.47
CA GLU A 45 17.62 0.22 -2.00
C GLU A 45 18.33 0.40 -0.65
N PHE A 46 18.03 -0.47 0.30
CA PHE A 46 18.65 -0.47 1.60
C PHE A 46 19.94 -1.27 1.58
N ASP A 47 21.06 -0.57 1.80
CA ASP A 47 22.41 -1.12 1.87
C ASP A 47 22.94 -1.19 3.32
N GLY A 48 22.08 -0.99 4.32
CA GLY A 48 22.47 -0.91 5.73
C GLY A 48 22.69 0.51 6.26
N LYS A 49 22.54 1.55 5.45
CA LYS A 49 22.64 2.97 5.87
C LYS A 49 21.27 3.64 5.96
N ASN A 50 21.19 4.73 6.72
CA ASN A 50 19.98 5.56 6.87
C ASN A 50 18.73 4.74 7.26
N PHE A 51 18.87 3.76 8.16
CA PHE A 51 17.82 2.80 8.47
C PHE A 51 16.52 3.48 8.87
N ARG A 52 16.58 4.56 9.67
CA ARG A 52 15.39 5.35 10.04
C ARG A 52 14.59 5.82 8.81
N ARG A 53 15.27 6.33 7.78
CA ARG A 53 14.60 6.83 6.57
C ARG A 53 14.01 5.70 5.74
N TRP A 54 14.76 4.61 5.56
CA TRP A 54 14.27 3.43 4.84
C TRP A 54 13.06 2.81 5.55
N LYS A 55 13.15 2.63 6.87
CA LYS A 55 12.09 2.06 7.71
C LYS A 55 10.77 2.82 7.58
N GLU A 56 10.81 4.16 7.68
CA GLU A 56 9.61 4.99 7.52
C GLU A 56 8.99 4.88 6.11
N ARG A 57 9.81 4.80 5.06
CA ARG A 57 9.31 4.62 3.68
C ARG A 57 8.62 3.29 3.49
N VAL A 58 9.25 2.19 3.92
CA VAL A 58 8.65 0.85 3.83
C VAL A 58 7.38 0.77 4.67
N HIS A 59 7.39 1.28 5.89
CA HIS A 59 6.22 1.31 6.76
C HIS A 59 5.07 2.11 6.13
N SER A 60 5.33 3.31 5.60
CA SER A 60 4.32 4.13 4.93
C SER A 60 3.65 3.41 3.76
N ILE A 61 4.39 2.57 3.04
CA ILE A 61 3.87 1.82 1.89
C ILE A 61 2.98 0.69 2.34
N LEU A 62 3.40 -0.06 3.37
CA LEU A 62 2.60 -1.13 3.96
C LEU A 62 1.33 -0.60 4.63
N ASP A 63 1.38 0.61 5.19
CA ASP A 63 0.22 1.31 5.74
C ASP A 63 -0.79 1.68 4.65
N MET A 64 -0.30 2.15 3.49
CA MET A 64 -1.16 2.38 2.33
C MET A 64 -1.82 1.11 1.79
N TYR A 65 -1.18 -0.05 1.96
CA TYR A 65 -1.75 -1.36 1.65
C TYR A 65 -2.60 -1.94 2.79
N ALA A 66 -2.70 -1.27 3.95
CA ALA A 66 -3.42 -1.73 5.14
C ALA A 66 -2.97 -3.11 5.67
N VAL A 67 -1.67 -3.42 5.56
CA VAL A 67 -1.07 -4.70 5.99
C VAL A 67 -0.01 -4.56 7.07
N THR A 68 0.13 -3.38 7.68
CA THR A 68 1.11 -3.10 8.76
C THR A 68 0.95 -4.02 9.97
N ASN A 69 -0.25 -4.55 10.20
CA ASN A 69 -0.51 -5.54 11.24
C ASN A 69 0.36 -6.79 11.09
N ALA A 70 0.71 -7.22 9.87
CA ALA A 70 1.59 -8.38 9.69
C ALA A 70 3.05 -8.14 10.11
N LEU A 71 3.44 -6.89 10.42
CA LEU A 71 4.74 -6.58 11.01
C LEU A 71 4.73 -6.66 12.55
N THR A 72 3.56 -6.61 13.18
CA THR A 72 3.43 -6.54 14.64
C THR A 72 2.73 -7.76 15.23
N GLU A 73 1.73 -8.29 14.53
CA GLU A 73 0.96 -9.46 14.91
C GLU A 73 1.73 -10.75 14.55
N SER A 74 1.74 -11.68 15.49
CA SER A 74 2.26 -13.02 15.24
C SER A 74 1.26 -13.84 14.43
N LYS A 75 1.73 -14.94 13.84
CA LYS A 75 0.87 -15.90 13.16
C LYS A 75 -0.36 -16.29 14.01
N PRO A 76 -1.58 -16.30 13.43
CA PRO A 76 -2.78 -16.73 14.12
C PRO A 76 -2.62 -18.14 14.71
N ALA A 77 -3.25 -18.38 15.87
CA ALA A 77 -3.30 -19.70 16.47
C ALA A 77 -4.03 -20.70 15.56
N SER A 78 -3.74 -21.99 15.69
CA SER A 78 -4.39 -23.05 14.91
C SER A 78 -5.91 -23.15 15.11
N THR A 79 -6.45 -22.47 16.11
CA THR A 79 -7.90 -22.36 16.40
C THR A 79 -8.57 -21.17 15.71
N ALA A 80 -7.81 -20.33 15.00
CA ALA A 80 -8.35 -19.22 14.24
C ALA A 80 -9.21 -19.72 13.07
N THR A 81 -10.14 -18.87 12.61
CA THR A 81 -10.90 -19.17 11.41
C THR A 81 -9.99 -19.20 10.18
N GLU A 82 -10.41 -19.94 9.15
CA GLU A 82 -9.70 -20.00 7.87
C GLU A 82 -9.54 -18.59 7.28
N GLU A 83 -10.59 -17.78 7.29
CA GLU A 83 -10.58 -16.39 6.84
C GLU A 83 -9.48 -15.54 7.52
N VAL A 84 -9.36 -15.61 8.84
CA VAL A 84 -8.33 -14.87 9.59
C VAL A 84 -6.92 -15.36 9.20
N THR A 85 -6.76 -16.66 8.99
CA THR A 85 -5.49 -17.26 8.59
C THR A 85 -5.09 -16.85 7.18
N GLU A 86 -6.04 -16.81 6.25
CA GLU A 86 -5.84 -16.37 4.86
C GLU A 86 -5.52 -14.88 4.79
N GLN A 87 -6.25 -14.03 5.51
CA GLN A 87 -5.99 -12.59 5.60
C GLN A 87 -4.59 -12.32 6.14
N TRP A 88 -4.21 -12.98 7.24
CA TRP A 88 -2.85 -12.87 7.78
C TRP A 88 -1.79 -13.38 6.80
N THR A 89 -2.04 -14.50 6.12
CA THR A 89 -1.09 -15.06 5.13
C THR A 89 -0.88 -14.11 3.96
N HIS A 90 -1.96 -13.48 3.48
CA HIS A 90 -1.89 -12.45 2.45
C HIS A 90 -1.07 -11.24 2.92
N ALA A 91 -1.42 -10.67 4.08
CA ALA A 91 -0.72 -9.54 4.66
C ALA A 91 0.77 -9.83 4.87
N ASN A 92 1.10 -11.00 5.44
CA ASN A 92 2.47 -11.45 5.62
C ASN A 92 3.23 -11.56 4.29
N ARG A 93 2.61 -12.12 3.25
CA ARG A 93 3.22 -12.23 1.92
C ARG A 93 3.52 -10.87 1.32
N VAL A 94 2.58 -9.92 1.40
CA VAL A 94 2.75 -8.55 0.89
C VAL A 94 3.86 -7.83 1.65
N CYS A 95 3.84 -7.86 2.99
CA CYS A 95 4.87 -7.25 3.83
C CYS A 95 6.25 -7.81 3.53
N ARG A 96 6.38 -9.14 3.53
CA ARG A 96 7.64 -9.82 3.25
C ARG A 96 8.17 -9.50 1.86
N SER A 97 7.32 -9.54 0.84
CA SER A 97 7.72 -9.22 -0.53
C SER A 97 8.19 -7.77 -0.66
N THR A 98 7.48 -6.84 -0.02
CA THR A 98 7.83 -5.42 -0.04
C THR A 98 9.17 -5.18 0.63
N ILE A 99 9.37 -5.70 1.85
CA ILE A 99 10.65 -5.56 2.56
C ILE A 99 11.78 -6.10 1.68
N LEU A 100 11.69 -7.35 1.23
CA LEU A 100 12.73 -8.00 0.43
C LEU A 100 13.02 -7.25 -0.88
N SER A 101 12.01 -6.71 -1.56
CA SER A 101 12.21 -5.94 -2.81
C SER A 101 12.98 -4.63 -2.64
N THR A 102 13.15 -4.16 -1.40
CA THR A 102 13.84 -2.91 -1.09
C THR A 102 15.22 -3.12 -0.49
N LEU A 103 15.67 -4.37 -0.37
CA LEU A 103 16.98 -4.71 0.15
C LEU A 103 17.99 -4.80 -0.98
N SER A 104 19.25 -4.45 -0.70
CA SER A 104 20.37 -4.83 -1.55
C SER A 104 20.50 -6.35 -1.61
N ASN A 105 21.13 -6.87 -2.67
CA ASN A 105 21.31 -8.31 -2.86
C ASN A 105 21.99 -8.98 -1.64
N ASP A 106 23.00 -8.33 -1.07
CA ASP A 106 23.72 -8.85 0.11
C ASP A 106 22.80 -9.02 1.33
N LEU A 107 21.86 -8.09 1.54
CA LEU A 107 20.88 -8.18 2.62
C LEU A 107 19.72 -9.11 2.27
N PHE A 108 19.32 -9.16 1.00
CA PHE A 108 18.30 -10.07 0.52
C PHE A 108 18.67 -11.51 0.84
N ASP A 109 19.90 -11.93 0.55
CA ASP A 109 20.35 -13.31 0.79
C ASP A 109 20.29 -13.68 2.29
N VAL A 110 20.53 -12.72 3.18
CA VAL A 110 20.44 -12.91 4.63
C VAL A 110 18.99 -13.04 5.11
N TYR A 111 18.09 -12.22 4.58
CA TYR A 111 16.71 -12.14 5.09
C TYR A 111 15.68 -12.97 4.29
N CYS A 112 16.03 -13.47 3.10
CA CYS A 112 15.10 -14.24 2.27
C CYS A 112 14.66 -15.57 2.89
N SER A 113 15.45 -16.14 3.80
CA SER A 113 15.12 -17.42 4.46
C SER A 113 14.00 -17.31 5.50
N TYR A 114 13.72 -16.10 6.01
CA TYR A 114 12.68 -15.86 6.99
C TYR A 114 11.30 -16.04 6.38
N LYS A 115 10.37 -16.63 7.14
CA LYS A 115 9.01 -16.94 6.66
C LYS A 115 8.03 -15.84 7.02
N GLU A 116 8.27 -15.14 8.12
CA GLU A 116 7.39 -14.10 8.61
C GLU A 116 8.03 -12.71 8.41
N ALA A 117 7.24 -11.78 7.87
CA ALA A 117 7.67 -10.39 7.67
C ALA A 117 8.07 -9.74 8.99
N LYS A 118 7.36 -10.07 10.07
CA LYS A 118 7.66 -9.66 11.45
C LYS A 118 9.07 -10.05 11.88
N GLU A 119 9.51 -11.28 11.64
CA GLU A 119 10.84 -11.72 12.03
C GLU A 119 11.95 -10.91 11.32
N ILE A 120 11.76 -10.63 10.02
CA ILE A 120 12.67 -9.77 9.25
C ILE A 120 12.68 -8.37 9.86
N TRP A 121 11.49 -7.80 10.10
CA TRP A 121 11.31 -6.44 10.60
C TRP A 121 11.92 -6.22 11.99
N ASP A 122 11.69 -7.17 12.91
CA ASP A 122 12.23 -7.16 14.26
C ASP A 122 13.75 -7.32 14.24
N SER A 123 14.27 -8.29 13.48
CA SER A 123 15.72 -8.52 13.33
C SER A 123 16.43 -7.27 12.79
N MET A 124 15.89 -6.64 11.75
CA MET A 124 16.45 -5.41 11.19
C MET A 124 16.35 -4.25 12.17
N THR A 125 15.22 -4.11 12.86
CA THR A 125 15.03 -3.06 13.87
C THR A 125 16.04 -3.19 15.00
N THR A 126 16.27 -4.39 15.53
CA THR A 126 17.25 -4.63 16.58
C THR A 126 18.68 -4.34 16.11
N LYS A 127 19.06 -4.85 14.92
CA LYS A 127 20.41 -4.67 14.39
C LYS A 127 20.73 -3.20 14.11
N TYR A 128 19.89 -2.53 13.31
CA TYR A 128 20.24 -1.22 12.77
C TYR A 128 19.85 -0.05 13.67
N THR A 129 18.89 -0.21 14.59
CA THR A 129 18.60 0.85 15.59
C THR A 129 19.77 1.02 16.56
N ALA A 130 20.44 -0.08 16.94
CA ALA A 130 21.63 -0.03 17.79
C ALA A 130 22.82 0.64 17.07
N GLU A 131 23.00 0.35 15.78
CA GLU A 131 24.05 0.95 14.96
C GLU A 131 23.83 2.45 14.68
N ASP A 132 22.59 2.88 14.42
CA ASP A 132 22.26 4.30 14.23
C ASP A 132 22.42 5.11 15.53
N ALA A 133 22.00 4.56 16.67
CA ALA A 133 22.21 5.17 17.99
C ALA A 133 23.71 5.30 18.32
N GLY A 134 24.53 4.34 17.87
CA GLY A 134 25.98 4.38 18.02
C GLY A 134 26.68 5.41 17.13
N LYS A 135 26.08 5.81 15.99
CA LYS A 135 26.65 6.79 15.04
C LYS A 135 26.29 8.24 15.36
N GLN A 136 25.16 8.47 16.05
CA GLN A 136 24.71 9.82 16.47
C GLN A 136 25.58 10.46 17.57
N LYS A 137 26.49 9.71 18.21
CA LYS A 137 27.32 10.21 19.33
C LYS A 137 28.60 10.94 18.92
N PHE A 138 28.75 11.29 17.64
CA PHE A 138 29.90 12.06 17.15
C PHE A 138 29.43 13.29 16.38
N VAL A 139 28.87 14.26 17.10
CA VAL A 139 28.83 15.65 16.65
C VAL A 139 29.50 16.45 17.76
N ILE A 140 30.69 16.98 17.45
CA ILE A 140 31.47 17.92 18.27
C ILE A 140 30.89 19.32 18.05
#